data_AF-A0A1G4RYN7-F1
#
_entry.id   AF-A0A1G4RYN7-F1
#
_cell.length_a   1.000
_cell.length_b   1.000
_cell.length_c   1.000
_cell.angle_alpha   90.00
_cell.angle_beta   90.00
_cell.angle_gamma   90.00
#
_symmetry.space_group_name_H-M   'P 1'
#
loop_
_entity.id
_entity.type
_entity.pdbx_description
1 polymer ?
#
loop_
_entity_poly.entity_id
_entity_poly.type
_entity_poly.pdbx_seq_one_letter_code
_entity_poly.pdbx_strand_id
1 'polypeptide(L)'
;MLRMVGFGDNAGSGFPAIFETWKNNGWKTPELVENTVLNQVTLSLSFVKATTKSSDKKSAIKIGEKKVSVKVESHVEEIVGFLTNKGEATTAEIAEAIGLKPSRTRELLDNMK
;
A
#
# COMPACT_ATOMS: atom_id res chain seq x y z
N MET A 1 27.32 21.32 -12.21
CA MET A 1 28.21 21.72 -11.10
C MET A 1 28.44 20.60 -10.10
N LEU A 2 27.39 19.97 -9.54
CA LEU A 2 27.55 18.91 -8.53
C LEU A 2 28.50 17.77 -8.98
N ARG A 3 28.33 17.27 -10.21
CA ARG A 3 29.21 16.23 -10.78
C ARG A 3 30.70 16.62 -10.83
N MET A 4 31.00 17.92 -10.99
CA MET A 4 32.37 18.43 -11.09
C MET A 4 33.06 18.50 -9.72
N VAL A 5 32.28 18.58 -8.64
CA VAL A 5 32.77 18.50 -7.26
C VAL A 5 32.63 17.08 -6.69
N GLY A 6 32.44 16.06 -7.56
CA GLY A 6 32.36 14.65 -7.18
C GLY A 6 31.02 14.22 -6.58
N PHE A 7 30.01 15.10 -6.51
CA PHE A 7 28.69 14.78 -5.99
C PHE A 7 27.70 14.56 -7.14
N GLY A 8 27.18 13.34 -7.28
CA GLY A 8 26.18 13.01 -8.29
C GLY A 8 26.77 12.37 -9.55
N ASP A 9 25.99 11.46 -10.11
CA ASP A 9 26.31 10.66 -11.28
C ASP A 9 25.73 11.32 -12.56
N ASN A 10 25.50 10.55 -13.62
CA ASN A 10 24.88 11.03 -14.86
C ASN A 10 23.52 11.70 -14.60
N ALA A 11 23.22 12.73 -15.40
CA ALA A 11 21.94 13.43 -15.29
C ALA A 11 20.78 12.43 -15.46
N GLY A 12 19.83 12.46 -14.53
CA GLY A 12 18.67 11.57 -14.52
C GLY A 12 18.87 10.21 -13.83
N SER A 13 20.08 9.84 -13.37
CA SER A 13 20.29 8.55 -12.69
C SER A 13 19.85 8.52 -11.23
N GLY A 14 19.67 9.69 -10.61
CA GLY A 14 19.36 9.79 -9.18
C GLY A 14 18.03 9.16 -8.79
N PHE A 15 16.95 9.43 -9.53
CA PHE A 15 15.63 8.88 -9.21
C PHE A 15 15.57 7.35 -9.35
N PRO A 16 16.04 6.74 -10.45
CA PRO A 16 16.19 5.29 -10.55
C PRO A 16 16.98 4.67 -9.40
N ALA A 17 18.13 5.27 -9.02
CA ALA A 17 18.95 4.76 -7.92
C ALA A 17 18.22 4.76 -6.57
N ILE A 18 17.45 5.82 -6.28
CA ILE A 18 16.61 5.90 -5.08
C ILE A 18 15.52 4.80 -5.13
N PHE A 19 14.83 4.67 -6.25
CA PHE A 19 13.78 3.68 -6.43
C PHE A 19 14.29 2.24 -6.25
N GLU A 20 15.43 1.92 -6.86
CA GLU A 20 16.10 0.62 -6.72
C GLU A 20 16.52 0.35 -5.27
N THR A 21 17.07 1.35 -4.58
CA THR A 21 17.47 1.23 -3.17
C THR A 21 16.27 0.89 -2.29
N TRP A 22 15.13 1.55 -2.49
CA TRP A 22 13.91 1.26 -1.73
C TRP A 22 13.36 -0.14 -2.01
N LYS A 23 13.35 -0.55 -3.28
CA LYS A 23 12.96 -1.90 -3.70
C LYS A 23 13.85 -2.97 -3.08
N ASN A 24 15.17 -2.79 -3.13
CA ASN A 24 16.15 -3.74 -2.60
C ASN A 24 16.06 -3.88 -1.07
N ASN A 25 15.76 -2.78 -0.37
CA ASN A 25 15.54 -2.80 1.07
C ASN A 25 14.14 -3.29 1.46
N GLY A 26 13.25 -3.54 0.49
CA GLY A 26 11.87 -3.97 0.72
C GLY A 26 11.03 -2.93 1.46
N TRP A 27 11.32 -1.65 1.27
CA TRP A 27 10.53 -0.55 1.81
C TRP A 27 9.37 -0.18 0.86
N LYS A 28 8.38 0.53 1.39
CA LYS A 28 7.25 1.03 0.61
C LYS A 28 7.76 1.90 -0.56
N THR A 29 7.19 1.69 -1.73
CA THR A 29 7.60 2.38 -2.96
C THR A 29 7.55 3.90 -2.78
N PRO A 30 8.61 4.64 -3.18
CA PRO A 30 8.62 6.10 -3.18
C PRO A 30 7.50 6.67 -4.05
N GLU A 31 6.91 7.79 -3.63
CA GLU A 31 5.82 8.46 -4.35
C GLU A 31 6.25 9.84 -4.84
N LEU A 32 6.04 10.12 -6.12
CA LEU A 32 6.40 11.39 -6.76
C LEU A 32 5.11 12.13 -7.14
N VAL A 33 4.89 13.30 -6.55
CA VAL A 33 3.70 14.12 -6.77
C VAL A 33 4.10 15.48 -7.31
N GLU A 34 3.51 15.88 -8.42
CA GLU A 34 3.67 17.21 -9.00
C GLU A 34 2.46 18.09 -8.64
N ASN A 35 2.73 19.23 -8.01
CA ASN A 35 1.77 20.28 -7.73
C ASN A 35 1.98 21.43 -8.71
N THR A 36 1.12 21.51 -9.72
CA THR A 36 1.16 22.52 -10.78
C THR A 36 0.72 23.91 -10.34
N VAL A 37 -0.05 24.02 -9.25
CA VAL A 37 -0.46 25.31 -8.68
C VAL A 37 0.71 25.99 -7.97
N LEU A 38 1.49 25.20 -7.23
CA LEU A 38 2.67 25.67 -6.51
C LEU A 38 3.97 25.57 -7.31
N ASN A 39 3.93 25.00 -8.53
CA ASN A 39 5.10 24.64 -9.33
C ASN A 39 6.13 23.84 -8.52
N GLN A 40 5.65 22.85 -7.77
CA GLN A 40 6.46 22.04 -6.85
C GLN A 40 6.37 20.57 -7.20
N VAL A 41 7.49 19.86 -7.04
CA VAL A 41 7.55 18.40 -7.16
C VAL A 41 8.02 17.85 -5.82
N THR A 42 7.22 16.95 -5.25
CA THR A 42 7.47 16.34 -3.95
C THR A 42 7.75 14.86 -4.12
N LEU A 43 8.91 14.41 -3.63
CA LEU A 43 9.26 12.99 -3.54
C LEU A 43 9.12 12.52 -2.09
N SER A 44 8.17 11.65 -1.83
CA SER A 44 7.91 11.06 -0.52
C SER A 44 8.60 9.71 -0.37
N LEU A 45 9.45 9.60 0.66
CA LEU A 45 10.25 8.40 0.96
C LEU A 45 9.80 7.81 2.30
N SER A 46 9.29 6.58 2.27
CA SER A 46 8.87 5.87 3.47
C SER A 46 9.83 4.72 3.77
N PHE A 47 10.28 4.61 5.02
CA PHE A 47 11.13 3.51 5.50
C PHE A 47 10.32 2.32 6.05
N VAL A 48 9.00 2.38 5.94
CA VAL A 48 8.12 1.28 6.34
C VAL A 48 8.32 0.11 5.38
N LYS A 49 8.41 -1.11 5.90
CA LYS A 49 8.50 -2.32 5.07
C LYS A 49 7.25 -2.45 4.18
N ALA A 50 7.45 -2.71 2.91
CA ALA A 50 6.36 -3.03 1.99
C ALA A 50 5.72 -4.35 2.44
N THR A 51 4.44 -4.31 2.78
CA THR A 51 3.65 -5.51 3.06
C THR A 51 3.42 -6.24 1.74
N THR A 52 4.21 -7.27 1.49
CA THR A 52 4.14 -8.06 0.26
C THR A 52 2.81 -8.85 0.22
N LYS A 53 1.78 -8.30 -0.43
CA LYS A 53 0.76 -9.16 -1.08
C LYS A 53 1.38 -9.72 -2.36
N SER A 54 2.24 -10.73 -2.23
CA SER A 54 2.80 -11.45 -3.37
C SER A 54 1.83 -12.55 -3.80
N SER A 55 1.02 -12.25 -4.81
CA SER A 55 0.76 -13.20 -5.88
C SER A 55 2.06 -13.45 -6.65
N ASP A 56 2.23 -14.69 -7.08
CA ASP A 56 3.28 -15.23 -7.96
C ASP A 56 4.65 -15.63 -7.39
N LYS A 57 4.69 -16.95 -7.11
CA LYS A 57 5.73 -17.95 -7.43
C LYS A 57 7.15 -17.80 -6.87
N LYS A 58 7.41 -18.77 -5.99
CA LYS A 58 8.64 -19.56 -5.84
C LYS A 58 9.75 -18.94 -4.98
N SER A 59 9.62 -19.13 -3.67
CA SER A 59 10.59 -19.91 -2.89
C SER A 59 10.07 -20.09 -1.46
N ALA A 60 10.24 -21.30 -0.95
CA ALA A 60 9.71 -21.75 0.32
C ALA A 60 10.42 -21.06 1.49
N ILE A 61 9.69 -20.30 2.31
CA ILE A 61 10.08 -20.08 3.71
C ILE A 61 8.81 -20.21 4.57
N LYS A 62 8.81 -21.27 5.39
CA LYS A 62 7.82 -21.53 6.43
C LYS A 62 7.89 -20.43 7.49
N ILE A 63 6.86 -19.61 7.63
CA ILE A 63 6.57 -18.89 8.87
C ILE A 63 5.06 -18.99 9.11
N GLY A 64 4.71 -19.81 10.10
CA GLY A 64 3.37 -19.90 10.65
C GLY A 64 2.98 -18.59 11.36
N GLU A 65 1.68 -18.41 11.50
CA GLU A 65 1.03 -17.55 12.52
C GLU A 65 0.80 -16.06 12.26
N LYS A 66 1.08 -15.48 11.08
CA LYS A 66 0.72 -14.07 10.79
C LYS A 66 -0.22 -13.83 9.59
N LYS A 67 -0.93 -14.87 9.13
CA LYS A 67 -1.82 -14.78 7.95
C LYS A 67 -3.24 -14.28 8.22
N VAL A 68 -3.69 -14.29 9.48
CA VAL A 68 -5.10 -13.97 9.81
C VAL A 68 -5.32 -12.46 9.95
N SER A 69 -4.40 -11.75 10.59
CA SER A 69 -4.53 -10.32 10.90
C SER A 69 -4.50 -9.42 9.65
N VAL A 70 -3.63 -9.72 8.68
CA VAL A 70 -3.47 -8.92 7.45
C VAL A 70 -4.71 -8.98 6.54
N LYS A 71 -5.43 -10.10 6.53
CA LYS A 71 -6.68 -10.23 5.76
C LYS A 71 -7.81 -9.39 6.38
N VAL A 72 -7.86 -9.33 7.70
CA VAL A 72 -8.88 -8.56 8.42
C VAL A 72 -8.75 -7.08 8.10
N GLU A 73 -7.53 -6.54 8.17
CA GLU A 73 -7.26 -5.12 7.87
C GLU A 73 -7.61 -4.75 6.42
N SER A 74 -7.30 -5.62 5.44
CA SER A 74 -7.65 -5.33 4.05
C SER A 74 -9.16 -5.30 3.78
N HIS A 75 -9.93 -6.15 4.47
CA HIS A 75 -11.38 -6.15 4.31
C HIS A 75 -12.03 -4.95 4.99
N VAL A 76 -11.44 -4.40 6.05
CA VAL A 76 -11.90 -3.17 6.69
C VAL A 76 -11.78 -1.98 5.72
N GLU A 77 -10.65 -1.86 5.02
CA GLU A 77 -10.45 -0.79 4.01
C GLU A 77 -11.47 -0.87 2.87
N GLU A 78 -11.76 -2.08 2.37
CA GLU A 78 -12.76 -2.33 1.32
C GLU A 78 -14.18 -1.94 1.79
N ILE A 79 -14.54 -2.27 3.03
CA ILE A 79 -15.83 -1.89 3.64
C ILE A 79 -15.95 -0.36 3.73
N VAL A 80 -14.91 0.32 4.22
CA VAL A 80 -14.90 1.79 4.36
C VAL A 80 -15.00 2.46 2.98
N GLY A 81 -14.28 1.96 1.98
CA GLY A 81 -14.37 2.47 0.61
C GLY A 81 -15.77 2.31 0.01
N PHE A 82 -16.43 1.19 0.26
CA PHE A 82 -17.80 0.95 -0.21
C PHE A 82 -18.81 1.89 0.46
N LEU A 83 -18.73 2.05 1.78
CA LEU A 83 -19.59 2.96 2.54
C LEU A 83 -19.37 4.43 2.17
N THR A 84 -18.13 4.83 1.86
CA THR A 84 -17.84 6.21 1.43
C THR A 84 -18.49 6.54 0.08
N ASN A 85 -18.62 5.56 -0.82
CA ASN A 85 -19.22 5.78 -2.14
C ASN A 85 -20.76 5.68 -2.15
N LYS A 86 -21.33 4.76 -1.36
CA LYS A 86 -22.78 4.54 -1.29
C LYS A 86 -23.49 5.32 -0.18
N GLY A 87 -22.78 5.78 0.84
CA GLY A 87 -23.33 6.43 2.03
C GLY A 87 -23.91 5.43 3.03
N GLU A 88 -24.96 4.71 2.66
CA GLU A 88 -25.63 3.71 3.51
C GLU A 88 -25.79 2.39 2.75
N ALA A 89 -25.49 1.27 3.42
CA ALA A 89 -25.67 -0.06 2.85
C ALA A 89 -26.03 -1.07 3.94
N THR A 90 -26.83 -2.07 3.57
CA THR A 90 -27.11 -3.20 4.46
C THR A 90 -25.92 -4.16 4.53
N THR A 91 -25.80 -4.89 5.64
CA THR A 91 -24.73 -5.89 5.85
C THR A 91 -24.69 -6.95 4.74
N ALA A 92 -25.84 -7.27 4.14
CA ALA A 92 -25.94 -8.18 3.00
C ALA A 92 -25.31 -7.61 1.73
N GLU A 93 -25.55 -6.33 1.41
CA GLU A 93 -24.98 -5.68 0.24
C GLU A 93 -23.46 -5.53 0.34
N ILE A 94 -22.95 -5.21 1.52
CA ILE A 94 -21.50 -5.11 1.77
C ILE A 94 -20.85 -6.50 1.64
N ALA A 95 -21.52 -7.54 2.17
CA ALA A 95 -21.05 -8.92 2.07
C ALA A 95 -20.96 -9.39 0.60
N GLU A 96 -21.97 -9.06 -0.22
CA GLU A 96 -21.98 -9.39 -1.64
C GLU A 96 -20.93 -8.62 -2.43
N ALA A 97 -20.75 -7.32 -2.15
CA ALA A 97 -19.75 -6.49 -2.81
C ALA A 97 -18.30 -6.93 -2.54
N ILE A 98 -18.02 -7.45 -1.34
CA ILE A 98 -16.66 -7.82 -0.90
C ILE A 98 -16.43 -9.35 -0.99
N GLY A 99 -17.46 -10.13 -1.30
CA GLY A 99 -17.37 -11.58 -1.41
C GLY A 99 -17.18 -12.29 -0.06
N LEU A 100 -17.68 -11.70 1.03
CA LEU A 100 -17.62 -12.25 2.39
C LEU A 100 -18.98 -12.83 2.82
N LYS A 101 -18.97 -13.73 3.81
CA LYS A 101 -20.22 -14.18 4.43
C LYS A 101 -20.82 -13.05 5.29
N PRO A 102 -22.16 -12.87 5.30
CA PRO A 102 -22.81 -11.82 6.10
C PRO A 102 -22.45 -11.84 7.59
N SER A 103 -22.27 -13.03 8.16
CA SER A 103 -21.84 -13.19 9.55
C SER A 103 -20.45 -12.59 9.80
N ARG A 104 -19.49 -12.84 8.91
CA ARG A 104 -18.12 -12.33 9.04
C ARG A 104 -18.05 -10.82 8.79
N THR A 105 -18.83 -10.30 7.85
CA THR A 105 -18.96 -8.86 7.61
C THR A 105 -19.52 -8.15 8.84
N ARG A 106 -20.51 -8.75 9.52
CA ARG A 106 -21.08 -8.20 10.75
C ARG A 106 -20.09 -8.19 11.91
N GLU A 107 -19.32 -9.27 12.09
CA GLU A 107 -18.23 -9.30 13.07
C GLU A 107 -17.19 -8.20 12.79
N LEU A 108 -16.82 -7.97 11.53
CA LEU A 108 -15.88 -6.91 11.17
C LEU A 108 -16.44 -5.52 11.49
N LEU A 109 -17.72 -5.28 11.20
CA LEU A 109 -18.40 -4.02 11.51
C LEU A 109 -18.54 -3.79 13.02
N ASP A 110 -18.81 -4.83 13.81
CA ASP A 110 -18.87 -4.70 15.28
C ASP A 110 -17.50 -4.40 15.90
N ASN A 111 -16.40 -4.84 15.28
CA ASN A 111 -15.04 -4.49 15.69
C ASN A 111 -14.59 -3.09 15.21
N MET A 112 -15.36 -2.42 14.33
CA MET A 112 -15.08 -1.05 13.84
C MET A 112 -15.72 0.04 14.71
N LYS A 113 -16.49 -0.33 15.75
CA LYS A 113 -17.23 0.59 16.61
C LYS A 113 -16.35 1.43 17.53
#